data_AF-A0A7V1WSC6-F1
#
_entry.id   AF-A0A7V1WSC6-F1
#
_cell.length_a   1.000
_cell.length_b   1.000
_cell.length_c   1.000
_cell.angle_alpha   90.00
_cell.angle_beta   90.00
_cell.angle_gamma   90.00
#
_symmetry.space_group_name_H-M   'P 1'
#
loop_
_entity.id
_entity.type
_entity.pdbx_description
1 polymer ?
#
loop_
_entity_poly.entity_id
_entity_poly.type
_entity_poly.pdbx_seq_one_letter_code
_entity_poly.pdbx_strand_id
1 'polypeptide(L)'
;MSQLEISFNSPQCGWMSIGFRDSEKEFHTTTACTPYKTALVDLLKILTDILEGKRGRFLLRWNRNPEEFDFEFTVTDDVLMEIYQYPTSDRERGKRELVYHFRGDRIDLCKAFYRTFEQLYKDKDTDEFEFNWRQPFPIVEFERFRQILEKIER
;
A
#
# COMPACT_ATOMS: atom_id res chain seq x y z
N MET A 1 -14.57 -3.15 16.49
CA MET A 1 -13.65 -3.52 15.40
C MET A 1 -12.74 -2.32 15.18
N SER A 2 -11.43 -2.53 15.25
CA SER A 2 -10.43 -1.48 15.06
C SER A 2 -10.42 -1.04 13.60
N GLN A 3 -10.85 0.19 13.33
CA GLN A 3 -10.88 0.73 11.98
C GLN A 3 -9.44 1.01 11.53
N LEU A 4 -9.00 0.33 10.47
CA LEU A 4 -7.70 0.60 9.85
C LEU A 4 -7.75 1.94 9.10
N GLU A 5 -6.79 2.80 9.39
CA GLU A 5 -6.54 4.05 8.69
C GLU A 5 -5.23 3.95 7.93
N ILE A 6 -5.26 4.33 6.65
CA ILE A 6 -4.08 4.36 5.77
C ILE A 6 -3.98 5.76 5.18
N SER A 7 -2.79 6.33 5.18
CA SER A 7 -2.53 7.67 4.64
C SER A 7 -1.31 7.66 3.74
N PHE A 8 -1.46 8.09 2.48
CA PHE A 8 -0.37 8.37 1.56
C PHE A 8 -0.42 9.86 1.30
N ASN A 9 0.60 10.58 1.75
CA ASN A 9 0.68 12.02 1.51
C ASN A 9 1.16 12.30 0.09
N SER A 10 0.83 13.48 -0.43
CA SER A 10 1.30 13.91 -1.73
C SER A 10 2.82 13.79 -1.82
N PRO A 11 3.33 13.14 -2.87
CA PRO A 11 4.75 12.90 -3.00
C PRO A 11 5.51 14.23 -3.13
N GLN A 12 6.77 14.24 -2.69
CA GLN A 12 7.68 15.37 -2.73
C GLN A 12 9.07 14.88 -3.15
N CYS A 13 9.63 15.41 -4.24
CA CYS A 13 11.00 15.09 -4.69
C CYS A 13 11.35 13.59 -4.81
N GLY A 14 10.40 12.75 -5.20
CA GLY A 14 10.54 11.30 -5.40
C GLY A 14 10.22 10.46 -4.17
N TRP A 15 9.69 11.09 -3.13
CA TRP A 15 9.37 10.49 -1.83
C TRP A 15 7.88 10.61 -1.53
N MET A 16 7.31 9.62 -0.88
CA MET A 16 5.93 9.61 -0.42
C MET A 16 5.91 9.20 1.05
N SER A 17 5.26 9.99 1.92
CA SER A 17 5.02 9.55 3.29
C SER A 17 3.83 8.62 3.32
N ILE A 18 3.98 7.47 3.97
CA ILE A 18 2.92 6.49 4.15
C ILE A 18 2.71 6.21 5.64
N GLY A 19 1.46 6.05 6.04
CA GLY A 19 1.03 5.82 7.41
C GLY A 19 0.00 4.71 7.50
N PHE A 20 0.10 3.92 8.56
CA PHE A 20 -0.83 2.85 8.93
C PHE A 20 -1.17 3.02 10.40
N ARG A 21 -2.45 3.05 10.73
CA ARG A 21 -2.91 3.17 12.11
C ARG A 21 -4.15 2.31 12.34
N ASP A 22 -4.19 1.65 13.48
CA ASP A 22 -5.40 1.07 14.05
C ASP A 22 -5.55 1.53 15.52
N SER A 23 -6.46 0.94 16.28
CA SER A 23 -6.70 1.36 17.67
C SER A 23 -5.54 1.06 18.63
N GLU A 24 -4.60 0.20 18.24
CA GLU A 24 -3.51 -0.27 19.10
C GLU A 24 -2.14 0.20 18.61
N LYS A 25 -1.95 0.35 17.30
CA LYS A 25 -0.65 0.54 16.67
C LYS A 25 -0.67 1.63 15.62
N GLU A 26 0.48 2.27 15.46
CA GLU A 26 0.73 3.27 14.43
C GLU A 26 2.12 3.06 13.85
N PHE A 27 2.23 3.12 12.52
CA PHE A 27 3.48 3.05 11.79
C PHE A 27 3.48 4.12 10.70
N HIS A 28 4.53 4.93 10.67
CA HIS A 28 4.74 5.96 9.66
C HIS A 28 6.14 5.82 9.09
N THR A 29 6.25 5.90 7.77
CA THR A 29 7.53 5.89 7.07
C THR A 29 7.47 6.76 5.82
N THR A 30 8.62 6.92 5.17
CA THR A 30 8.70 7.51 3.83
C THR A 30 9.19 6.44 2.86
N THR A 31 8.67 6.47 1.65
CA THR A 31 9.03 5.53 0.61
C THR A 31 9.45 6.23 -0.67
N ALA A 32 10.47 5.70 -1.32
CA ALA A 32 11.03 6.24 -2.55
C ALA A 32 10.34 5.66 -3.79
N CYS A 33 10.33 6.44 -4.87
CA CYS A 33 9.88 6.00 -6.19
C CYS A 33 10.87 5.06 -6.90
N THR A 34 12.10 4.95 -6.41
CA THR A 34 13.16 4.10 -6.95
C THR A 34 13.77 3.22 -5.86
N PRO A 35 14.09 1.94 -6.16
CA PRO A 35 14.07 1.31 -7.49
C PRO A 35 12.69 0.78 -7.92
N TYR A 36 11.71 0.72 -7.01
CA TYR A 36 10.39 0.09 -7.25
C TYR A 36 9.43 1.01 -8.02
N LYS A 37 9.66 1.14 -9.33
CA LYS A 37 8.89 2.03 -10.20
C LYS A 37 7.41 1.69 -10.38
N THR A 38 7.01 0.49 -9.96
CA THR A 38 5.65 -0.03 -10.09
C THR A 38 4.98 -0.25 -8.74
N ALA A 39 5.56 0.21 -7.63
CA ALA A 39 5.05 -0.12 -6.29
C ALA A 39 3.54 0.22 -6.11
N LEU A 40 3.08 1.38 -6.57
CA LEU A 40 1.67 1.76 -6.50
C LEU A 40 0.78 0.91 -7.43
N VAL A 41 1.28 0.59 -8.63
CA VAL A 41 0.61 -0.30 -9.60
C VAL A 41 0.45 -1.69 -9.02
N ASP A 42 1.52 -2.25 -8.45
CA ASP A 42 1.57 -3.59 -7.90
C ASP A 42 0.70 -3.69 -6.64
N LEU A 43 0.68 -2.65 -5.80
CA LEU A 43 -0.23 -2.57 -4.66
C LEU A 43 -1.69 -2.62 -5.10
N LEU A 44 -2.10 -1.81 -6.10
CA LEU A 44 -3.48 -1.84 -6.61
C LEU A 44 -3.85 -3.18 -7.23
N LYS A 45 -2.92 -3.85 -7.92
CA LYS A 45 -3.13 -5.21 -8.45
C LYS A 45 -3.34 -6.21 -7.33
N ILE A 46 -2.51 -6.18 -6.28
CA ILE A 46 -2.67 -7.04 -5.10
C ILE A 46 -4.03 -6.79 -4.44
N LEU A 47 -4.39 -5.53 -4.18
CA LEU A 47 -5.68 -5.20 -3.55
C LEU A 47 -6.88 -5.64 -4.40
N THR A 48 -6.77 -5.49 -5.71
CA THR A 48 -7.79 -5.98 -6.66
C THR A 48 -7.92 -7.49 -6.59
N ASP A 49 -6.80 -8.22 -6.58
CA ASP A 49 -6.76 -9.66 -6.46
C ASP A 49 -7.40 -10.16 -5.16
N ILE A 50 -7.14 -9.46 -4.05
CA ILE A 50 -7.75 -9.74 -2.74
C ILE A 50 -9.28 -9.51 -2.79
N LEU A 51 -9.74 -8.41 -3.39
CA LEU A 51 -11.17 -8.13 -3.56
C LEU A 51 -11.89 -9.16 -4.43
N GLU A 52 -11.27 -9.60 -5.53
CA GLU A 52 -11.77 -10.67 -6.40
C GLU A 52 -11.81 -12.03 -5.69
N GLY A 53 -11.32 -12.11 -4.45
CA GLY A 53 -11.41 -13.28 -3.59
C GLY A 53 -10.27 -14.27 -3.76
N LYS A 54 -9.18 -13.87 -4.40
CA LYS A 54 -7.98 -14.71 -4.49
C LYS A 54 -7.38 -14.91 -3.10
N ARG A 55 -7.08 -16.17 -2.80
CA ARG A 55 -6.47 -16.60 -1.54
C ARG A 55 -4.98 -16.88 -1.75
N GLY A 56 -4.19 -16.81 -0.67
CA GLY A 56 -2.76 -17.09 -0.71
C GLY A 56 -1.91 -15.95 -0.17
N ARG A 57 -0.65 -15.91 -0.60
CA ARG A 57 0.33 -14.90 -0.17
C ARG A 57 0.66 -13.95 -1.31
N PHE A 58 0.58 -12.66 -1.02
CA PHE A 58 0.98 -11.58 -1.92
C PHE A 58 2.12 -10.80 -1.28
N LEU A 59 3.05 -10.33 -2.10
CA LEU A 59 4.20 -9.56 -1.64
C LEU A 59 4.33 -8.29 -2.48
N LEU A 60 4.28 -7.15 -1.81
CA LEU A 60 4.72 -5.87 -2.37
C LEU A 60 6.09 -5.52 -1.79
N ARG A 61 6.99 -5.07 -2.64
CA ARG A 61 8.30 -4.55 -2.25
C ARG A 61 8.33 -3.04 -2.41
N TRP A 62 8.89 -2.37 -1.41
CA TRP A 62 9.12 -0.93 -1.44
C TRP A 62 10.39 -0.58 -0.67
N ASN A 63 10.79 0.69 -0.62
CA ASN A 63 12.01 1.10 0.05
C ASN A 63 11.96 2.55 0.53
N ARG A 64 12.84 2.87 1.47
CA ARG A 64 13.18 4.22 1.95
C ARG A 64 14.62 4.64 1.62
N ASN A 65 15.43 3.76 1.02
CA ASN A 65 16.83 4.03 0.65
C ASN A 65 17.68 4.63 1.81
N PRO A 66 18.45 3.81 2.56
CA PRO A 66 18.82 2.43 2.23
C PRO A 66 17.84 1.37 2.74
N GLU A 67 16.89 1.69 3.61
CA GLU A 67 15.98 0.68 4.17
C GLU A 67 15.03 0.13 3.09
N GLU A 68 14.68 -1.15 3.22
CA GLU A 68 13.75 -1.84 2.33
C GLU A 68 12.54 -2.33 3.11
N PHE A 69 11.40 -2.49 2.44
CA PHE A 69 10.17 -2.99 3.03
C PHE A 69 9.58 -4.14 2.22
N ASP A 70 9.06 -5.12 2.94
CA ASP A 70 8.15 -6.13 2.42
C ASP A 70 6.77 -5.94 3.05
N PHE A 71 5.78 -5.79 2.20
CA PHE A 71 4.37 -5.74 2.54
C PHE A 71 3.80 -7.11 2.16
N GLU A 72 3.69 -7.99 3.15
CA GLU A 72 3.19 -9.34 2.99
C GLU A 72 1.69 -9.37 3.32
N PHE A 73 0.87 -9.85 2.38
CA PHE A 73 -0.55 -10.07 2.58
C PHE A 73 -0.83 -11.57 2.54
N THR A 74 -1.33 -12.13 3.63
CA THR A 74 -1.79 -13.52 3.70
C THR A 74 -3.31 -13.54 3.76
N VAL A 75 -3.95 -14.06 2.71
CA VAL A 75 -5.41 -14.12 2.59
C VAL A 75 -5.89 -15.54 2.77
N THR A 76 -6.70 -15.74 3.81
CA THR A 76 -7.39 -17.00 4.11
C THR A 76 -8.90 -16.77 4.15
N ASP A 77 -9.52 -16.83 5.32
CA ASP A 77 -10.87 -16.35 5.55
C ASP A 77 -10.87 -14.85 5.94
N ASP A 78 -9.81 -14.40 6.61
CA ASP A 78 -9.45 -13.01 6.84
C ASP A 78 -8.14 -12.65 6.11
N VAL A 79 -7.75 -11.37 6.17
CA VAL A 79 -6.46 -10.90 5.64
C VAL A 79 -5.55 -10.50 6.79
N LEU A 80 -4.34 -11.07 6.79
CA LEU A 80 -3.22 -10.62 7.59
C LEU A 80 -2.28 -9.80 6.69
N MET A 81 -2.11 -8.52 6.99
CA MET A 81 -1.10 -7.66 6.39
C MET A 81 0.05 -7.48 7.38
N GLU A 82 1.27 -7.74 6.94
CA GLU A 82 2.49 -7.57 7.73
C GLU A 82 3.47 -6.69 6.95
N ILE A 83 4.07 -5.70 7.62
CA ILE A 83 5.10 -4.85 7.06
C ILE A 83 6.41 -5.19 7.76
N TYR A 84 7.35 -5.73 6.99
CA TYR A 84 8.70 -6.03 7.44
C TYR A 84 9.66 -4.97 6.93
N GLN A 85 10.50 -4.43 7.80
CA GLN A 85 11.59 -3.53 7.44
C GLN A 85 12.92 -4.28 7.43
N TYR A 86 13.74 -4.02 6.43
CA TYR A 86 15.14 -4.43 6.39
C TYR A 86 16.02 -3.18 6.60
N PRO A 87 17.07 -3.25 7.44
CA PRO A 87 17.95 -2.11 7.70
C PRO A 87 18.72 -1.61 6.48
N THR A 88 18.97 -2.48 5.50
CA THR A 88 19.74 -2.16 4.28
C THR A 88 19.15 -2.82 3.04
N SER A 89 19.60 -2.35 1.88
CA SER A 89 19.26 -2.88 0.55
C SER A 89 19.67 -4.35 0.33
N ASP A 90 20.52 -4.91 1.19
CA ASP A 90 20.97 -6.31 1.09
C ASP A 90 19.89 -7.30 1.54
N ARG A 91 18.84 -6.80 2.21
CA ARG A 91 17.64 -7.56 2.58
C ARG A 91 17.93 -8.86 3.32
N GLU A 92 18.88 -8.81 4.25
CA GLU A 92 19.23 -9.95 5.09
C GLU A 92 18.01 -10.39 5.93
N ARG A 93 17.44 -11.56 5.61
CA ARG A 93 16.22 -12.07 6.28
C ARG A 93 16.33 -12.15 7.80
N GLY A 94 17.51 -12.49 8.32
CA GLY A 94 17.75 -12.58 9.77
C GLY A 94 17.74 -11.23 10.50
N LYS A 95 17.79 -10.12 9.75
CA LYS A 95 17.78 -8.75 10.28
C LYS A 95 16.47 -8.02 10.00
N ARG A 96 15.46 -8.69 9.43
CA ARG A 96 14.16 -8.06 9.18
C ARG A 96 13.39 -7.91 10.47
N GLU A 97 12.71 -6.79 10.62
CA GLU A 97 11.87 -6.49 11.79
C GLU A 97 10.43 -6.31 11.34
N LEU A 98 9.48 -6.89 12.10
CA LEU A 98 8.06 -6.63 11.89
C LEU A 98 7.72 -5.27 12.48
N VAL A 99 7.49 -4.27 11.63
CA VAL A 99 7.26 -2.87 12.05
C VAL A 99 5.78 -2.52 12.13
N TYR A 100 4.92 -3.25 11.43
CA TYR A 100 3.47 -3.11 11.53
C TYR A 100 2.76 -4.40 11.13
N HIS A 101 1.59 -4.65 11.70
CA HIS A 101 0.69 -5.68 11.19
C HIS A 101 -0.77 -5.29 11.42
N PHE A 102 -1.64 -5.78 10.56
CA PHE A 102 -3.09 -5.67 10.68
C PHE A 102 -3.73 -7.00 10.33
N ARG A 103 -4.77 -7.38 11.06
CA ARG A 103 -5.59 -8.55 10.76
C ARG A 103 -7.06 -8.17 10.78
N GLY A 104 -7.78 -8.46 9.70
CA GLY A 104 -9.19 -8.10 9.60
C GLY A 104 -9.87 -8.57 8.33
N ASP A 105 -11.07 -8.04 8.12
CA ASP A 105 -11.85 -8.33 6.92
C ASP A 105 -11.17 -7.74 5.66
N ARG A 106 -11.25 -8.50 4.56
CA ARG A 106 -10.61 -8.13 3.29
C ARG A 106 -11.23 -6.88 2.67
N ILE A 107 -12.55 -6.70 2.81
CA ILE A 107 -13.27 -5.57 2.26
C ILE A 107 -12.89 -4.31 3.07
N ASP A 108 -12.84 -4.41 4.39
CA ASP A 108 -12.41 -3.30 5.25
C ASP A 108 -10.97 -2.83 4.95
N LEU A 109 -10.03 -3.77 4.79
CA LEU A 109 -8.66 -3.48 4.37
C LEU A 109 -8.64 -2.73 3.03
N CYS A 110 -9.33 -3.26 2.02
CA CYS A 110 -9.37 -2.65 0.69
C CYS A 110 -10.06 -1.28 0.70
N LYS A 111 -11.09 -1.07 1.51
CA LYS A 111 -11.73 0.24 1.69
C LYS A 111 -10.78 1.27 2.31
N ALA A 112 -9.96 0.87 3.28
CA ALA A 112 -8.97 1.75 3.87
C ALA A 112 -7.98 2.24 2.80
N PHE A 113 -7.43 1.33 1.99
CA PHE A 113 -6.57 1.71 0.86
C PHE A 113 -7.31 2.53 -0.21
N TYR A 114 -8.57 2.21 -0.51
CA TYR A 114 -9.37 2.94 -1.49
C TYR A 114 -9.47 4.42 -1.15
N ARG A 115 -9.76 4.76 0.11
CA ARG A 115 -9.84 6.16 0.56
C ARG A 115 -8.53 6.90 0.31
N THR A 116 -7.40 6.25 0.57
CA THR A 116 -6.07 6.79 0.32
C THR A 116 -5.81 7.03 -1.16
N PHE A 117 -6.06 6.01 -2.01
CA PHE A 117 -5.85 6.14 -3.45
C PHE A 117 -6.84 7.13 -4.10
N GLU A 118 -8.05 7.24 -3.58
CA GLU A 118 -9.02 8.23 -4.04
C GLU A 118 -8.57 9.65 -3.75
N GLN A 119 -7.96 9.90 -2.59
CA GLN A 119 -7.35 11.19 -2.28
C GLN A 119 -6.20 11.50 -3.25
N LEU A 120 -5.25 10.57 -3.41
CA LEU A 120 -4.15 10.73 -4.39
C LEU A 120 -4.67 10.95 -5.82
N TYR A 121 -5.75 10.28 -6.21
CA TYR A 121 -6.36 10.43 -7.53
C TYR A 121 -6.99 11.81 -7.74
N LYS A 122 -7.58 12.40 -6.70
CA LYS A 122 -8.11 13.77 -6.74
C LYS A 122 -6.97 14.78 -6.83
N ASP A 123 -5.87 14.52 -6.12
CA ASP A 123 -4.71 15.39 -6.08
C ASP A 123 -3.81 15.26 -7.32
N LYS A 124 -4.00 14.24 -8.18
CA LYS A 124 -3.13 14.00 -9.35
C LYS A 124 -3.10 15.16 -10.36
N ASP A 125 -4.20 15.89 -10.50
CA ASP A 125 -4.39 16.96 -11.51
C ASP A 125 -3.79 18.30 -11.05
N THR A 126 -3.14 18.34 -9.87
CA THR A 126 -2.52 19.54 -9.31
C THR A 126 -1.16 19.89 -9.95
N ASP A 127 -0.82 19.34 -11.12
CA ASP A 127 0.50 19.40 -11.79
C ASP A 127 1.70 18.90 -10.96
N GLU A 128 1.51 18.63 -9.67
CA GLU A 128 2.56 18.29 -8.74
C GLU A 128 2.78 16.78 -8.59
N PHE A 129 1.77 15.93 -8.81
CA PHE A 129 1.90 14.50 -8.49
C PHE A 129 2.98 13.80 -9.35
N GLU A 130 2.88 13.84 -10.68
CA GLU A 130 3.85 13.14 -11.53
C GLU A 130 5.23 13.80 -11.46
N PHE A 131 5.27 15.14 -11.37
CA PHE A 131 6.51 15.88 -11.20
C PHE A 131 7.24 15.50 -9.91
N ASN A 132 6.51 15.42 -8.79
CA ASN A 132 7.08 15.09 -7.50
C ASN A 132 7.32 13.60 -7.34
N TRP A 133 6.41 12.73 -7.80
CA TRP A 133 6.57 11.28 -7.64
C TRP A 133 7.55 10.67 -8.64
N ARG A 134 7.80 11.35 -9.76
CA ARG A 134 8.58 10.85 -10.91
C ARG A 134 7.95 9.65 -11.61
N GLN A 135 6.66 9.38 -11.35
CA GLN A 135 5.86 8.34 -12.00
C GLN A 135 4.42 8.83 -12.18
N PRO A 136 3.72 8.41 -13.24
CA PRO A 136 2.31 8.73 -13.41
C PRO A 136 1.47 8.01 -12.35
N PHE A 137 0.31 8.59 -12.02
CA PHE A 137 -0.68 7.89 -11.21
C PHE A 137 -1.20 6.65 -11.97
N PRO A 138 -1.35 5.49 -11.31
CA PRO A 138 -1.83 4.25 -11.95
C PRO A 138 -3.34 4.24 -12.21
N ILE A 139 -3.80 5.08 -13.15
CA ILE A 139 -5.23 5.31 -13.42
C ILE A 139 -5.97 4.01 -13.77
N VAL A 140 -5.40 3.19 -14.65
CA VAL A 140 -6.05 1.97 -15.14
C VAL A 140 -6.30 0.98 -14.01
N GLU A 141 -5.29 0.71 -13.18
CA GLU A 141 -5.40 -0.18 -12.02
C GLU A 141 -6.35 0.38 -10.97
N PHE A 142 -6.31 1.69 -10.73
CA PHE A 142 -7.17 2.32 -9.73
C PHE A 142 -8.65 2.29 -10.13
N GLU A 143 -8.98 2.60 -11.39
CA GLU A 143 -10.36 2.53 -11.87
C GLU A 143 -10.88 1.09 -11.86
N ARG A 144 -10.05 0.10 -12.20
CA ARG A 144 -10.42 -1.31 -12.08
C ARG A 144 -10.71 -1.69 -10.62
N PHE A 145 -9.83 -1.30 -9.71
CA PHE A 145 -9.99 -1.54 -8.28
C PHE A 145 -11.29 -0.92 -7.75
N ARG A 146 -11.56 0.35 -8.09
CA ARG A 146 -12.81 1.05 -7.76
C ARG A 146 -14.04 0.30 -8.25
N GLN A 147 -14.08 -0.08 -9.53
CA GLN A 147 -15.23 -0.76 -10.12
C GLN A 147 -15.54 -2.10 -9.46
N ILE A 148 -14.52 -2.84 -9.02
CA ILE A 148 -14.71 -4.12 -8.33
C ILE A 148 -15.24 -3.89 -6.92
N LEU A 149 -14.70 -2.91 -6.20
CA LEU A 149 -15.17 -2.55 -4.87
C LEU A 149 -16.65 -2.14 -4.89
N GLU A 150 -17.04 -1.26 -5.82
CA GLU A 150 -18.43 -0.81 -5.99
C GLU A 150 -19.39 -1.97 -6.32
N LYS A 151 -18.93 -2.99 -7.05
CA LYS A 151 -19.76 -4.16 -7.38
C LYS A 151 -20.01 -5.06 -6.16
N ILE A 152 -19.05 -5.16 -5.25
CA ILE A 152 -19.14 -5.98 -4.04
C ILE A 152 -20.06 -5.32 -3.00
N GLU A 153 -20.16 -3.99 -3.01
CA GLU A 153 -21.01 -3.23 -2.08
C GLU A 153 -22.49 -3.13 -2.49
N ARG A 154 -22.85 -3.56 -3.71
CA ARG A 154 -24.23 -3.59 -4.21
C ARG A 154 -24.93 -4.89 -3.85
#